data_AF-C5NX08-F1
#
_entry.id   AF-C5NX08-F1
#
_cell.length_a   1.000
_cell.length_b   1.000
_cell.length_c   1.000
_cell.angle_alpha   90.00
_cell.angle_beta   90.00
_cell.angle_gamma   90.00
#
_symmetry.space_group_name_H-M   'P 1'
#
loop_
_entity.id
_entity.type
_entity.pdbx_description
1 polymer ?
#
loop_
_entity_poly.entity_id
_entity_poly.type
_entity_poly.pdbx_seq_one_letter_code
_entity_poly.pdbx_strand_id
1 'polypeptide(L)'
;MNDKLDVKASIKDTLPTVFGYIGIGIAFGIIASSVGLSPFFVGAMSLFIYAGGAQFITVSMLSSGFPILSIILATFLINSRMILMSMATAPFFKRYSVFKNIIIGTFLTDESFALGMNKQNYTNGRLTYEWFNTANLVSYFTWSVSSVLGALLGGIVKDPRALGLDFALVAMFIGLLY
;
A
#
# COMPACT_ATOMS: atom_id res chain seq x y z
N MET A 1 -11.21 -2.93 17.75
CA MET A 1 -9.81 -2.91 18.22
C MET A 1 -9.77 -2.85 19.75
N ASN A 2 -8.65 -3.23 20.37
CA ASN A 2 -8.39 -2.98 21.80
C ASN A 2 -7.53 -1.72 22.00
N ASP A 3 -7.25 -1.34 23.24
CA ASP A 3 -6.40 -0.19 23.63
C ASP A 3 -4.90 -0.49 23.61
N LYS A 4 -4.52 -1.75 23.37
CA LYS A 4 -3.12 -2.19 23.41
C LYS A 4 -2.34 -1.68 22.19
N LEU A 5 -1.14 -1.18 22.47
CA LEU A 5 -0.20 -0.61 21.50
C LEU A 5 1.11 -1.41 21.43
N ASP A 6 1.00 -2.74 21.53
CA ASP A 6 2.13 -3.66 21.40
C ASP A 6 2.17 -4.32 20.01
N VAL A 7 3.27 -5.02 19.72
CA VAL A 7 3.50 -5.72 18.45
C VAL A 7 2.42 -6.77 18.17
N LYS A 8 1.95 -7.48 19.21
CA LYS A 8 0.93 -8.53 19.07
C LYS A 8 -0.42 -7.96 18.67
N ALA A 9 -0.82 -6.86 19.32
CA ALA A 9 -2.03 -6.12 18.98
C ALA A 9 -1.95 -5.58 17.55
N SER A 10 -0.79 -5.03 17.15
CA SER A 10 -0.56 -4.55 15.78
C SER A 10 -0.77 -5.62 14.73
N ILE A 11 -0.15 -6.80 14.89
CA ILE A 11 -0.32 -7.92 13.95
C ILE A 11 -1.80 -8.30 13.84
N LYS A 12 -2.50 -8.44 14.97
CA LYS A 12 -3.93 -8.80 14.98
C LYS A 12 -4.80 -7.73 14.30
N ASP A 13 -4.54 -6.47 14.60
CA ASP A 13 -5.30 -5.34 14.06
C ASP A 13 -5.03 -5.14 12.56
N THR A 14 -3.85 -5.53 12.05
CA THR A 14 -3.46 -5.38 10.64
C THR A 14 -3.95 -6.54 9.77
N LEU A 15 -4.43 -7.65 10.34
CA LEU A 15 -4.89 -8.83 9.59
C LEU A 15 -5.95 -8.53 8.52
N PRO A 16 -7.02 -7.76 8.80
CA PRO A 16 -8.00 -7.42 7.76
C PRO A 16 -7.36 -6.71 6.58
N THR A 17 -6.44 -5.78 6.86
CA THR A 17 -5.69 -5.04 5.84
C THR A 17 -4.77 -5.95 5.02
N VAL A 18 -4.10 -6.91 5.67
CA VAL A 18 -3.25 -7.92 5.00
C VAL A 18 -4.04 -8.70 3.96
N PHE A 19 -5.26 -9.15 4.28
CA PHE A 19 -6.11 -9.85 3.30
C PHE A 19 -6.46 -8.97 2.10
N GLY A 20 -6.72 -7.68 2.33
CA GLY A 20 -6.88 -6.70 1.26
C GLY A 20 -5.63 -6.61 0.37
N TYR A 21 -4.46 -6.39 0.98
CA TYR A 21 -3.19 -6.29 0.25
C TYR A 21 -2.87 -7.53 -0.57
N ILE A 22 -3.16 -8.74 -0.07
CA ILE A 22 -2.93 -9.98 -0.82
C ILE A 22 -3.72 -9.97 -2.12
N GLY A 23 -5.03 -9.70 -2.06
CA GLY A 23 -5.88 -9.73 -3.25
C GLY A 23 -5.45 -8.69 -4.28
N ILE A 24 -5.16 -7.47 -3.83
CA ILE A 24 -4.85 -6.35 -4.71
C ILE A 24 -3.41 -6.41 -5.23
N GLY A 25 -2.47 -6.87 -4.39
CA GLY A 25 -1.10 -7.12 -4.80
C GLY A 25 -1.05 -8.19 -5.89
N ILE A 26 -1.78 -9.29 -5.72
CA ILE A 26 -1.91 -10.32 -6.77
C ILE A 26 -2.49 -9.70 -8.06
N ALA A 27 -3.58 -8.93 -7.96
CA ALA A 27 -4.20 -8.26 -9.11
C ALA A 27 -3.20 -7.33 -9.83
N PHE A 28 -2.47 -6.52 -9.08
CA PHE A 28 -1.42 -5.65 -9.60
C PHE A 28 -0.35 -6.44 -10.36
N GLY A 29 0.17 -7.51 -9.74
CA GLY A 29 1.19 -8.34 -10.36
C GLY A 29 0.74 -8.97 -11.67
N ILE A 30 -0.48 -9.51 -11.72
CA ILE A 30 -1.07 -10.09 -12.93
C ILE A 30 -1.20 -9.00 -14.03
N ILE A 31 -1.73 -7.83 -13.69
CA ILE A 31 -1.90 -6.72 -14.64
C ILE A 31 -0.54 -6.24 -15.17
N ALA A 32 0.44 -6.06 -14.29
CA ALA A 32 1.79 -5.64 -14.68
C ALA A 32 2.47 -6.67 -15.60
N SER A 33 2.31 -7.96 -15.33
CA SER A 33 2.81 -9.04 -16.20
C SER A 33 2.12 -9.04 -17.56
N SER A 34 0.82 -8.77 -17.62
CA SER A 34 0.05 -8.74 -18.88
C SER A 34 0.47 -7.64 -19.86
N VAL A 35 1.10 -6.56 -19.35
CA VAL A 35 1.66 -5.49 -20.18
C VAL A 35 3.16 -5.72 -20.50
N GLY A 36 3.69 -6.89 -20.16
CA GLY A 36 5.06 -7.31 -20.48
C GLY A 36 6.12 -6.97 -19.42
N LEU A 37 5.74 -6.50 -18.22
CA LEU A 37 6.72 -6.30 -17.13
C LEU A 37 7.13 -7.63 -16.52
N SER A 38 8.44 -7.82 -16.35
CA SER A 38 8.96 -9.02 -15.69
C SER A 38 8.64 -9.01 -14.19
N PRO A 39 8.53 -10.19 -13.54
CA PRO A 39 8.33 -10.28 -12.09
C PRO A 39 9.41 -9.51 -11.29
N PHE A 40 10.63 -9.40 -11.83
CA PHE A 40 11.69 -8.60 -11.25
C PHE A 40 11.34 -7.11 -11.20
N PHE A 41 10.83 -6.54 -12.30
CA PHE A 41 10.38 -5.14 -12.33
C PHE A 41 9.18 -4.91 -11.42
N VAL A 42 8.23 -5.85 -11.36
CA VAL A 42 7.08 -5.76 -10.44
C VAL A 42 7.54 -5.75 -8.98
N GLY A 43 8.48 -6.62 -8.62
CA GLY A 43 9.09 -6.65 -7.29
C GLY A 43 9.82 -5.35 -6.98
N ALA A 44 10.65 -4.85 -7.90
CA ALA A 44 11.35 -3.59 -7.73
C ALA A 44 10.38 -2.41 -7.53
N MET A 45 9.33 -2.30 -8.34
CA MET A 45 8.28 -1.29 -8.15
C MET A 45 7.64 -1.40 -6.76
N SER A 46 7.37 -2.62 -6.29
CA SER A 46 6.73 -2.83 -4.99
C SER A 46 7.63 -2.49 -3.82
N LEU A 47 8.95 -2.65 -3.97
CA LEU A 47 9.93 -2.32 -2.94
C LEU A 47 10.27 -0.82 -2.90
N PHE A 48 10.44 -0.19 -4.06
CA PHE A 48 10.94 1.19 -4.16
C PHE A 48 9.84 2.25 -4.28
N ILE A 49 8.77 1.97 -5.01
CA ILE A 49 7.66 2.92 -5.17
C ILE A 49 6.69 2.77 -4.00
N TYR A 50 6.40 1.52 -3.61
CA TYR A 50 5.52 1.16 -2.49
C TYR A 50 4.27 2.06 -2.36
N ALA A 51 3.53 2.18 -3.46
CA ALA A 51 2.32 2.98 -3.52
C ALA A 51 1.37 2.35 -4.53
N GLY A 52 0.39 1.57 -4.05
CA GLY A 52 -0.45 0.72 -4.90
C GLY A 52 -1.10 1.49 -6.05
N GLY A 53 -1.85 2.56 -5.74
CA GLY A 53 -2.50 3.39 -6.76
C GLY A 53 -1.52 3.98 -7.79
N ALA A 54 -0.32 4.38 -7.34
CA ALA A 54 0.74 4.90 -8.20
C ALA A 54 1.33 3.83 -9.12
N GLN A 55 1.46 2.60 -8.63
CA GLN A 55 1.94 1.48 -9.43
C GLN A 55 0.92 1.11 -10.52
N PHE A 56 -0.38 1.05 -10.19
CA PHE A 56 -1.44 0.79 -11.18
C PHE A 56 -1.49 1.85 -12.28
N ILE A 57 -1.50 3.14 -11.93
CA ILE A 57 -1.54 4.22 -12.93
C ILE A 57 -0.27 4.23 -13.79
N THR A 58 0.90 3.98 -13.18
CA THR A 58 2.17 3.89 -13.91
C THR A 58 2.12 2.77 -14.95
N VAL A 59 1.72 1.57 -14.55
CA VAL A 59 1.60 0.41 -15.46
C VAL A 59 0.60 0.69 -16.58
N SER A 60 -0.57 1.27 -16.25
CA SER A 60 -1.58 1.61 -17.25
C SER A 60 -1.06 2.63 -18.27
N MET A 61 -0.47 3.73 -17.81
CA MET A 61 0.01 4.79 -18.69
C MET A 61 1.22 4.36 -19.52
N LEU A 62 2.12 3.56 -18.95
CA LEU A 62 3.23 2.94 -19.69
C LEU A 62 2.69 2.06 -20.83
N SER A 63 1.70 1.22 -20.55
CA SER A 63 1.10 0.32 -21.56
C SER A 63 0.39 1.07 -22.70
N SER A 64 -0.16 2.25 -22.40
CA SER A 64 -0.83 3.11 -23.38
C SER A 64 0.10 4.06 -24.13
N GLY A 65 1.42 3.98 -23.90
CA GLY A 65 2.43 4.77 -24.61
C GLY A 65 2.44 6.26 -24.25
N PHE A 66 1.98 6.63 -23.05
CA PHE A 66 2.03 8.03 -22.61
C PHE A 66 3.48 8.52 -22.44
N PRO A 67 3.75 9.82 -22.66
CA PRO A 67 5.06 10.40 -22.40
C PRO A 67 5.47 10.24 -20.93
N ILE A 68 6.76 9.97 -20.67
CA ILE A 68 7.26 9.74 -19.30
C ILE A 68 6.96 10.89 -18.35
N LEU A 69 6.99 12.13 -18.85
CA LEU A 69 6.69 13.32 -18.05
C LEU A 69 5.24 13.31 -17.53
N SER A 70 4.29 12.86 -18.36
CA SER A 70 2.88 12.71 -17.96
C SER A 70 2.72 11.66 -16.86
N ILE A 71 3.48 10.56 -16.95
CA ILE A 71 3.46 9.49 -15.95
C ILE A 71 4.02 10.00 -14.61
N ILE A 72 5.14 10.73 -14.65
CA ILE A 72 5.74 11.37 -13.47
C ILE A 72 4.74 12.32 -12.82
N LEU A 73 4.10 13.20 -13.60
CA LEU A 73 3.13 14.17 -13.10
C LEU A 73 1.89 13.49 -12.50
N ALA A 74 1.34 12.48 -13.19
CA ALA A 74 0.19 11.73 -12.69
C ALA A 74 0.52 10.99 -11.39
N THR A 75 1.69 10.34 -11.35
CA THR A 75 2.21 9.63 -10.16
C THR A 75 2.47 10.58 -8.99
N PHE A 76 3.01 11.76 -9.26
CA PHE A 76 3.20 12.79 -8.23
C PHE A 76 1.85 13.29 -7.70
N LEU A 77 0.92 13.61 -8.61
CA LEU A 77 -0.38 14.18 -8.24
C LEU A 77 -1.21 13.20 -7.41
N ILE A 78 -1.25 11.92 -7.79
CA ILE A 78 -1.98 10.90 -7.03
C ILE A 78 -1.35 10.66 -5.65
N ASN A 79 -0.02 10.70 -5.54
CA ASN A 79 0.69 10.51 -4.27
C ASN A 79 0.75 11.75 -3.39
N SER A 80 0.39 12.93 -3.90
CA SER A 80 0.36 14.16 -3.09
C SER A 80 -0.48 14.01 -1.81
N ARG A 81 -1.49 13.12 -1.82
CA ARG A 81 -2.28 12.74 -0.63
C ARG A 81 -1.43 12.18 0.53
N MET A 82 -0.31 11.52 0.22
CA MET A 82 0.63 10.99 1.22
C MET A 82 1.26 12.11 2.04
N ILE A 83 1.44 13.30 1.46
CA ILE A 83 1.95 14.49 2.17
C ILE A 83 0.93 14.91 3.25
N LEU A 84 -0.35 15.00 2.89
CA LEU A 84 -1.42 15.36 3.81
C LEU A 84 -1.57 14.33 4.94
N MET A 85 -1.57 13.04 4.60
CA MET A 85 -1.64 11.96 5.60
C MET A 85 -0.42 11.94 6.52
N SER A 86 0.78 12.19 5.99
CA SER A 86 1.99 12.30 6.79
C SER A 86 1.92 13.48 7.76
N MET A 87 1.42 14.64 7.31
CA MET A 87 1.21 15.80 8.17
C MET A 87 0.17 15.54 9.26
N ALA A 88 -0.93 14.84 8.95
CA ALA A 88 -1.95 14.45 9.93
C ALA A 88 -1.41 13.44 10.96
N THR A 89 -0.47 12.58 10.55
CA THR A 89 0.10 11.52 11.39
C THR A 89 1.30 12.00 12.23
N ALA A 90 2.04 13.01 11.76
CA ALA A 90 3.23 13.52 12.43
C ALA A 90 3.04 13.93 13.92
N PRO A 91 1.91 14.55 14.34
CA PRO A 91 1.67 14.92 15.73
C PRO A 91 1.76 13.76 16.73
N PHE A 92 1.35 12.55 16.34
CA PHE A 92 1.36 11.37 17.22
C PHE A 92 2.78 10.89 17.55
N PHE A 93 3.75 11.24 16.70
CA PHE A 93 5.13 10.74 16.79
C PHE A 93 6.16 11.83 17.09
N LYS A 94 5.73 13.05 17.45
CA LYS A 94 6.63 14.16 17.83
C LYS A 94 7.63 13.83 18.95
N ARG A 95 7.29 12.88 19.83
CA ARG A 95 8.15 12.43 20.93
C ARG A 95 9.29 11.49 20.49
N TYR A 96 9.24 10.97 19.28
CA TYR A 96 10.25 10.04 18.75
C TYR A 96 11.32 10.79 17.93
N SER A 97 12.49 10.17 17.80
CA SER A 97 13.60 10.69 16.98
C SER A 97 13.19 10.90 15.52
N VAL A 98 13.82 11.86 14.84
CA VAL A 98 13.60 12.15 13.41
C VAL A 98 13.72 10.89 12.55
N PHE A 99 14.70 10.01 12.83
CA PHE A 99 14.87 8.75 12.10
C PHE A 99 13.64 7.82 12.18
N LYS A 100 13.06 7.65 13.38
CA LYS A 100 11.82 6.90 13.57
C LYS A 100 10.65 7.52 12.79
N ASN A 101 10.57 8.84 12.74
CA ASN A 101 9.52 9.54 12.00
C ASN A 101 9.69 9.40 10.48
N ILE A 102 10.93 9.40 9.97
CA ILE A 102 11.23 9.11 8.57
C ILE A 102 10.78 7.70 8.20
N ILE A 103 11.08 6.70 9.04
CA ILE A 103 10.64 5.32 8.82
C ILE A 103 9.11 5.23 8.76
N ILE A 104 8.41 5.83 9.75
CA ILE A 104 6.95 5.83 9.77
C ILE A 104 6.37 6.45 8.50
N GLY A 105 6.90 7.61 8.08
CA GLY A 105 6.43 8.30 6.88
C GLY A 105 6.74 7.54 5.58
N THR A 106 7.88 6.85 5.51
CA THR A 106 8.30 6.09 4.31
C THR A 106 7.38 4.91 4.04
N PHE A 107 6.89 4.24 5.08
CA PHE A 107 5.99 3.10 4.94
C PHE A 107 4.52 3.45 5.16
N LEU A 108 4.18 4.74 5.24
CA LEU A 108 2.80 5.18 5.38
C LEU A 108 2.02 4.89 4.11
N THR A 109 0.83 4.32 4.28
CA THR A 109 -0.10 3.99 3.19
C THR A 109 -1.49 4.51 3.54
N ASP A 110 -2.41 4.50 2.56
CA ASP A 110 -3.80 4.88 2.81
C ASP A 110 -4.42 3.97 3.90
N GLU A 111 -4.08 2.68 3.90
CA GLU A 111 -4.63 1.69 4.82
C GLU A 111 -3.99 1.80 6.20
N SER A 112 -2.67 1.99 6.29
CA SER A 112 -2.00 2.16 7.59
C SER A 112 -2.35 3.50 8.24
N PHE A 113 -2.61 4.53 7.43
CA PHE A 113 -3.20 5.78 7.90
C PHE A 113 -4.61 5.55 8.47
N ALA A 114 -5.51 4.91 7.70
CA ALA A 114 -6.87 4.61 8.16
C ALA A 114 -6.88 3.77 9.44
N LEU A 115 -6.03 2.74 9.50
CA LEU A 115 -5.86 1.87 10.66
C LEU A 115 -5.37 2.66 11.89
N GLY A 116 -4.40 3.56 11.72
CA GLY A 116 -3.93 4.43 12.80
C GLY A 116 -5.00 5.41 13.29
N MET A 117 -5.73 6.03 12.35
CA MET A 117 -6.80 6.97 12.67
C MET A 117 -7.98 6.29 13.35
N ASN A 118 -8.25 5.01 13.05
CA ASN A 118 -9.22 4.20 13.77
C ASN A 118 -8.69 3.83 15.16
N LYS A 119 -7.43 3.36 15.26
CA LYS A 119 -6.81 2.93 16.53
C LYS A 119 -6.76 4.04 17.57
N GLN A 120 -6.47 5.28 17.18
CA GLN A 120 -6.40 6.39 18.12
C GLN A 120 -7.71 6.62 18.90
N ASN A 121 -8.86 6.24 18.33
CA ASN A 121 -10.16 6.34 19.00
C ASN A 121 -10.29 5.36 20.17
N TYR A 122 -9.53 4.25 20.14
CA TYR A 122 -9.51 3.22 21.19
C TYR A 122 -8.38 3.42 22.20
N THR A 123 -7.48 4.38 21.97
CA THR A 123 -6.26 4.59 22.77
C THR A 123 -6.17 5.99 23.35
N ASN A 124 -7.28 6.74 23.36
CA ASN A 124 -7.35 8.13 23.83
C ASN A 124 -6.36 9.06 23.11
N GLY A 125 -6.29 8.96 21.77
CA GLY A 125 -5.47 9.83 20.94
C GLY A 125 -3.98 9.46 20.92
N ARG A 126 -3.61 8.23 21.29
CA ARG A 126 -2.21 7.79 21.38
C ARG A 126 -1.87 6.73 20.34
N LEU A 127 -0.76 6.92 19.65
CA LEU A 127 -0.12 5.87 18.85
C LEU A 127 1.32 5.69 19.33
N THR A 128 1.84 4.47 19.24
CA THR A 128 3.25 4.15 19.54
C THR A 128 3.97 3.78 18.27
N TYR A 129 5.27 4.10 18.22
CA TYR A 129 6.15 3.70 17.12
C TYR A 129 6.10 2.19 16.87
N GLU A 130 6.15 1.40 17.94
CA GLU A 130 6.23 -0.06 17.89
C GLU A 130 5.00 -0.66 17.19
N TRP A 131 3.79 -0.27 17.62
CA TRP A 131 2.54 -0.70 17.00
C TRP A 131 2.42 -0.24 15.54
N PHE A 132 2.67 1.04 15.24
CA PHE A 132 2.45 1.60 13.90
C PHE A 132 3.48 1.08 12.88
N ASN A 133 4.75 0.99 13.29
CA ASN A 133 5.81 0.47 12.45
C ASN A 133 5.65 -1.02 12.18
N THR A 134 5.15 -1.79 13.16
CA THR A 134 4.81 -3.21 12.94
C THR A 134 3.74 -3.36 11.86
N ALA A 135 2.67 -2.57 11.93
CA ALA A 135 1.60 -2.60 10.93
C ALA A 135 2.15 -2.27 9.52
N ASN A 136 2.93 -1.20 9.43
CA ASN A 136 3.60 -0.79 8.20
C ASN A 136 4.49 -1.88 7.59
N LEU A 137 5.34 -2.53 8.39
CA LEU A 137 6.24 -3.58 7.91
C LEU A 137 5.46 -4.83 7.45
N VAL A 138 4.45 -5.25 8.21
CA VAL A 138 3.59 -6.39 7.83
C VAL A 138 2.90 -6.10 6.49
N SER A 139 2.35 -4.90 6.32
CA SER A 139 1.75 -4.45 5.05
C SER A 139 2.76 -4.44 3.91
N TYR A 140 3.96 -3.89 4.14
CA TYR A 140 5.02 -3.79 3.13
C TYR A 140 5.47 -5.14 2.59
N PHE A 141 5.75 -6.10 3.48
CA PHE A 141 6.12 -7.45 3.09
C PHE A 141 4.97 -8.18 2.41
N THR A 142 3.74 -8.04 2.92
CA THR A 142 2.55 -8.64 2.32
C THR A 142 2.34 -8.15 0.89
N TRP A 143 2.43 -6.83 0.67
CA TRP A 143 2.30 -6.21 -0.65
C TRP A 143 3.36 -6.71 -1.62
N SER A 144 4.62 -6.71 -1.19
CA SER A 144 5.75 -7.12 -2.05
C SER A 144 5.69 -8.60 -2.42
N VAL A 145 5.32 -9.48 -1.49
CA VAL A 145 5.19 -10.91 -1.76
C VAL A 145 3.99 -11.17 -2.67
N SER A 146 2.84 -10.59 -2.36
CA SER A 146 1.62 -10.78 -3.16
C SER A 146 1.75 -10.25 -4.58
N SER A 147 2.43 -9.11 -4.79
CA SER A 147 2.67 -8.57 -6.13
C SER A 147 3.60 -9.42 -6.98
N VAL A 148 4.67 -9.95 -6.39
CA VAL A 148 5.57 -10.87 -7.09
C VAL A 148 4.86 -12.18 -7.41
N LEU A 149 4.08 -12.74 -6.47
CA LEU A 149 3.27 -13.93 -6.72
C LEU A 149 2.25 -13.68 -7.83
N GLY A 150 1.58 -12.52 -7.83
CA GLY A 150 0.68 -12.11 -8.91
C GLY A 150 1.38 -12.05 -10.26
N ALA A 151 2.59 -11.49 -10.32
CA ALA A 151 3.36 -11.41 -11.57
C ALA A 151 3.79 -12.78 -12.09
N LEU A 152 4.15 -13.71 -11.20
CA LEU A 152 4.46 -15.09 -11.56
C LEU A 152 3.21 -15.82 -12.10
N LEU A 153 2.05 -15.59 -11.50
CA LEU A 153 0.77 -16.14 -11.95
C LEU A 153 0.27 -15.47 -13.25
N GLY A 154 0.66 -14.22 -13.51
CA GLY A 154 0.26 -13.47 -14.70
C GLY A 154 0.65 -14.14 -16.01
N GLY A 155 1.75 -14.89 -16.04
CA GLY A 155 2.14 -15.69 -17.21
C GLY A 155 1.18 -16.85 -17.55
N ILE A 156 0.31 -17.24 -16.61
CA ILE A 156 -0.70 -18.31 -16.78
C ILE A 156 -2.06 -17.71 -17.14
N VAL A 157 -2.33 -16.46 -16.73
CA VAL A 157 -3.62 -15.79 -16.91
C VAL A 157 -3.71 -15.19 -18.32
N LYS A 158 -4.56 -15.79 -19.17
CA LYS A 158 -4.76 -15.36 -20.57
C LYS A 158 -5.47 -14.01 -20.72
N ASP A 159 -6.41 -13.69 -19.83
CA ASP A 159 -7.14 -12.41 -19.84
C ASP A 159 -7.41 -11.91 -18.40
N PRO A 160 -6.58 -10.98 -17.88
CA PRO A 160 -6.79 -10.36 -16.58
C PRO A 160 -8.06 -9.50 -16.48
N ARG A 161 -8.54 -8.93 -17.60
CA ARG A 161 -9.73 -8.05 -17.61
C ARG A 161 -11.00 -8.87 -17.48
N ALA A 162 -11.04 -10.07 -18.07
CA ALA A 162 -12.14 -11.01 -17.87
C ALA A 162 -12.33 -11.42 -16.40
N LEU A 163 -11.29 -11.29 -15.56
CA LEU A 163 -11.32 -11.56 -14.13
C LEU A 163 -11.73 -10.34 -13.28
N GLY A 164 -12.00 -9.18 -13.90
CA GLY A 164 -12.39 -7.95 -13.19
C GLY A 164 -11.28 -7.34 -12.33
N LEU A 165 -10.01 -7.64 -12.64
CA LEU A 165 -8.86 -7.17 -11.84
C LEU A 165 -8.65 -5.66 -11.91
N ASP A 166 -9.21 -5.01 -12.91
CA ASP A 166 -9.30 -3.55 -13.05
C ASP A 166 -10.17 -2.89 -11.96
N PHE A 167 -11.15 -3.63 -11.41
CA PHE A 167 -11.96 -3.17 -10.27
C PHE A 167 -11.26 -3.34 -8.91
N ALA A 168 -10.15 -4.08 -8.83
CA ALA A 168 -9.50 -4.42 -7.57
C ALA A 168 -9.09 -3.18 -6.73
N LEU A 169 -8.58 -2.13 -7.39
CA LEU A 169 -8.22 -0.89 -6.70
C LEU A 169 -9.45 -0.15 -6.17
N VAL A 170 -10.57 -0.16 -6.89
CA VAL A 170 -11.82 0.48 -6.43
C VAL A 170 -12.41 -0.30 -5.25
N ALA A 171 -12.44 -1.64 -5.36
CA ALA A 171 -12.90 -2.53 -4.29
C ALA A 171 -12.10 -2.33 -2.98
N MET A 172 -10.79 -2.07 -3.08
CA MET A 172 -9.93 -1.75 -1.95
C MET A 172 -10.45 -0.56 -1.14
N PHE A 173 -10.69 0.57 -1.80
CA PHE A 173 -11.10 1.79 -1.13
C PHE A 173 -12.50 1.68 -0.54
N ILE A 174 -13.41 0.95 -1.19
CA ILE A 174 -14.72 0.61 -0.60
C ILE A 174 -14.53 -0.21 0.66
N GLY A 175 -13.64 -1.21 0.60
CA GLY A 175 -13.27 -2.04 1.72
C GLY A 175 -12.52 -1.31 2.82
N LEU A 176 -12.24 -0.02 2.74
CA LEU A 176 -11.68 0.80 3.84
C LEU A 176 -12.76 1.60 4.59
N LEU A 177 -14.03 1.52 4.18
CA LEU A 177 -15.14 2.27 4.80
C LEU A 177 -15.75 1.58 6.04
N TYR A 178 -15.12 0.53 6.58
CA TYR A 178 -15.65 -0.24 7.73
C TYR A 178 -15.21 0.29 9.09
#